data_AF-J4KT82-F1
#
_entry.id   AF-J4KT82-F1
#
_cell.length_a   1.000
_cell.length_b   1.000
_cell.length_c   1.000
_cell.angle_alpha   90.00
_cell.angle_beta   90.00
_cell.angle_gamma   90.00
#
_symmetry.space_group_name_H-M   'P 1'
#
loop_
_entity.id
_entity.type
_entity.pdbx_description
1 polymer ?
#
loop_
_entity_poly.entity_id
_entity_poly.type
_entity_poly.pdbx_seq_one_letter_code
_entity_poly.pdbx_strand_id
1 'polypeptide(L)'
;MIYILAYTYVLTGLFFFLTWRAGYSFLRYILKKENFNLLVGIEIFFLGLNILFIGFVTGYQLFLFLLVILHFINLVFYISGKDSLYDFFESSIHDENIDQFEMITPIMNIAIGIVIIFTNL
;
A
#
# COMPACT_ATOMS: atom_id res chain seq x y z
N MET A 1 -6.48 -19.87 -2.54
CA MET A 1 -6.06 -18.97 -3.64
C MET A 1 -5.94 -17.53 -3.17
N ILE A 2 -6.97 -16.97 -2.55
CA ILE A 2 -6.94 -15.65 -1.88
C ILE A 2 -5.82 -15.49 -0.83
N TYR A 3 -5.32 -16.58 -0.25
CA TYR A 3 -4.14 -16.57 0.61
C TYR A 3 -2.89 -15.99 -0.07
N ILE A 4 -2.76 -16.11 -1.40
CA ILE A 4 -1.66 -15.46 -2.13
C ILE A 4 -1.77 -13.94 -2.00
N LEU A 5 -2.96 -13.38 -2.22
CA LEU A 5 -3.21 -11.94 -2.03
C LEU A 5 -2.90 -11.52 -0.59
N ALA A 6 -3.39 -12.29 0.39
CA ALA A 6 -3.11 -12.04 1.81
C ALA A 6 -1.61 -12.04 2.11
N TYR A 7 -0.88 -13.07 1.66
CA TYR A 7 0.57 -13.15 1.87
C TYR A 7 1.31 -12.01 1.17
N THR A 8 0.88 -11.58 -0.02
CA THR A 8 1.46 -10.40 -0.67
C THR A 8 1.35 -9.17 0.24
N TYR A 9 0.17 -8.88 0.79
CA TYR A 9 -0.01 -7.77 1.73
C TYR A 9 0.85 -7.93 3.00
N VAL A 10 0.86 -9.10 3.62
CA VAL A 10 1.67 -9.35 4.84
C VAL A 10 3.16 -9.19 4.55
N LEU A 11 3.66 -9.78 3.47
CA LEU A 11 5.07 -9.72 3.09
C LEU A 11 5.48 -8.30 2.70
N THR A 12 4.62 -7.54 2.03
CA THR A 12 4.87 -6.12 1.75
C THR A 12 4.95 -5.32 3.05
N GLY A 13 4.04 -5.53 3.99
CA GLY A 13 4.11 -4.88 5.30
C GLY A 13 5.38 -5.24 6.07
N LEU A 14 5.78 -6.52 6.07
CA LEU A 14 7.06 -6.94 6.65
C LEU A 14 8.25 -6.29 5.94
N PHE A 15 8.22 -6.16 4.62
CA PHE A 15 9.27 -5.50 3.86
C PHE A 15 9.42 -4.03 4.24
N PHE A 16 8.32 -3.28 4.34
CA PHE A 16 8.34 -1.90 4.84
C PHE A 16 8.92 -1.82 6.26
N PHE A 17 8.46 -2.70 7.17
CA PHE A 17 8.95 -2.71 8.55
C PHE A 17 10.44 -3.04 8.65
N LEU A 18 10.90 -4.06 7.94
CA LEU A 18 12.30 -4.51 8.01
C LEU A 18 13.24 -3.48 7.39
N THR A 19 12.85 -2.83 6.30
CA THR A 19 13.66 -1.77 5.66
C THR A 19 13.74 -0.52 6.53
N TRP A 20 12.65 -0.13 7.20
CA TRP A 20 12.66 0.95 8.18
C TRP A 20 13.56 0.61 9.37
N ARG A 21 13.38 -0.58 9.97
CA ARG A 21 14.19 -1.04 11.12
C ARG A 21 15.69 -1.13 10.80
N ALA A 22 16.04 -1.45 9.56
CA ALA A 22 17.43 -1.52 9.10
C ALA A 22 18.05 -0.14 8.77
N GLY A 23 17.29 0.96 8.91
CA GLY A 23 17.76 2.33 8.67
C GLY A 23 17.73 2.78 7.20
N TYR A 24 17.21 1.95 6.28
CA TYR A 24 17.08 2.32 4.87
C TYR A 24 15.78 3.07 4.57
N SER A 25 14.68 2.65 5.20
CA SER A 25 13.30 3.10 4.92
C SER A 25 12.91 3.04 3.44
N PHE A 26 12.19 1.96 3.07
CA PHE A 26 11.62 1.87 1.74
C PHE A 26 10.53 2.92 1.49
N LEU A 27 9.80 3.33 2.53
CA LEU A 27 8.75 4.33 2.42
C LEU A 27 9.32 5.70 2.02
N ARG A 28 10.33 6.20 2.74
CA ARG A 28 11.01 7.45 2.36
C ARG A 28 11.61 7.36 0.98
N TYR A 29 12.12 6.20 0.58
CA TYR A 29 12.65 5.98 -0.76
C TYR A 29 11.57 6.19 -1.84
N ILE A 30 10.42 5.51 -1.76
CA ILE A 30 9.36 5.63 -2.78
C ILE A 30 8.66 6.99 -2.79
N LEU A 31 8.69 7.71 -1.66
CA LEU A 31 8.11 9.05 -1.53
C LEU A 31 9.00 10.18 -2.05
N LYS A 32 10.18 9.89 -2.61
CA LYS A 32 10.98 10.89 -3.33
C LYS A 32 10.39 11.19 -4.71
N LYS A 33 10.50 12.44 -5.16
CA LYS A 33 10.00 12.89 -6.48
C LYS A 33 10.55 12.10 -7.66
N GLU A 34 11.82 11.71 -7.58
CA GLU A 34 12.50 10.87 -8.57
C GLU A 34 11.91 9.45 -8.68
N ASN A 35 11.26 8.96 -7.62
CA ASN A 35 10.71 7.60 -7.53
C ASN A 35 9.19 7.55 -7.75
N PHE A 36 8.58 8.60 -8.30
CA PHE A 36 7.13 8.67 -8.57
C PHE A 36 6.59 7.46 -9.34
N ASN A 37 7.32 7.03 -10.37
CA ASN A 37 6.90 5.90 -11.20
C ASN A 37 6.88 4.59 -10.40
N LEU A 38 7.71 4.45 -9.37
CA LEU A 38 7.71 3.30 -8.47
C LEU A 38 6.50 3.35 -7.54
N LEU A 39 6.18 4.51 -6.94
CA LEU A 39 4.98 4.69 -6.12
C LEU A 39 3.70 4.33 -6.92
N VAL A 40 3.55 4.91 -8.11
CA VAL A 40 2.43 4.63 -9.02
C VAL A 40 2.43 3.17 -9.47
N GLY A 41 3.60 2.61 -9.76
CA GLY A 41 3.74 1.20 -10.14
C GLY A 41 3.28 0.23 -9.04
N ILE A 42 3.58 0.52 -7.78
CA ILE A 42 3.11 -0.25 -6.63
C ILE A 42 1.58 -0.19 -6.54
N GLU A 43 0.97 0.99 -6.68
CA GLU A 43 -0.50 1.12 -6.67
C GLU A 43 -1.17 0.37 -7.83
N ILE A 44 -0.61 0.45 -9.04
CA ILE A 44 -1.12 -0.29 -10.20
C ILE A 44 -0.98 -1.81 -9.98
N PHE A 45 0.14 -2.26 -9.41
CA PHE A 45 0.35 -3.66 -9.07
C PHE A 45 -0.72 -4.16 -8.10
N PHE A 46 -0.95 -3.45 -6.98
CA PHE A 46 -1.97 -3.85 -6.01
C PHE A 46 -3.39 -3.73 -6.56
N LEU A 47 -3.70 -2.70 -7.34
CA LEU A 47 -5.00 -2.57 -8.00
C LEU A 47 -5.28 -3.76 -8.92
N GLY A 48 -4.34 -4.09 -9.81
CA GLY A 48 -4.46 -5.22 -10.73
C GLY A 48 -4.55 -6.56 -10.00
N LEU A 49 -3.76 -6.74 -8.93
CA LEU A 49 -3.80 -7.93 -8.10
C LEU A 49 -5.18 -8.10 -7.44
N ASN A 50 -5.74 -7.05 -6.84
CA ASN A 50 -7.07 -7.11 -6.23
C ASN A 50 -8.18 -7.40 -7.27
N ILE A 51 -8.13 -6.76 -8.44
CA ILE A 51 -9.08 -7.03 -9.54
C ILE A 51 -9.00 -8.50 -9.98
N LEU A 52 -7.78 -9.02 -10.15
CA LEU A 52 -7.56 -10.42 -10.51
C LEU A 52 -8.21 -11.36 -9.49
N PHE A 53 -7.97 -11.13 -8.20
CA PHE A 53 -8.49 -12.01 -7.14
C PHE A 53 -10.00 -11.88 -6.91
N ILE A 54 -10.62 -10.72 -7.15
CA ILE A 54 -12.09 -10.58 -7.12
C ILE A 54 -12.75 -11.56 -8.10
N GLY A 55 -12.18 -11.76 -9.29
CA GLY A 55 -12.72 -12.67 -10.30
C GLY A 55 -12.74 -14.14 -9.88
N PHE A 56 -12.03 -14.49 -8.80
CA PHE A 56 -11.88 -15.86 -8.33
C PHE A 56 -12.63 -16.20 -7.05
N VAL A 57 -13.27 -15.23 -6.39
CA VAL A 57 -14.02 -15.51 -5.16
C VAL A 57 -15.49 -15.79 -5.49
N THR A 58 -16.04 -16.86 -4.91
CA THR A 58 -17.46 -17.17 -4.99
C THR A 58 -18.22 -16.40 -3.91
N GLY A 59 -19.07 -15.46 -4.30
CA GLY A 59 -19.89 -14.65 -3.38
C GLY A 59 -19.42 -13.19 -3.28
N TYR A 60 -20.25 -12.35 -2.63
CA TYR A 60 -19.96 -10.93 -2.50
C TYR A 60 -18.90 -10.67 -1.43
N GLN A 61 -17.70 -10.27 -1.86
CA GLN A 61 -16.59 -9.92 -0.98
C GLN A 61 -16.44 -8.40 -0.88
N LEU A 62 -17.28 -7.77 -0.06
CA LEU A 62 -17.29 -6.31 0.15
C LEU A 62 -15.89 -5.75 0.41
N PHE A 63 -15.09 -6.44 1.23
CA PHE A 63 -13.75 -6.00 1.61
C PHE A 63 -12.80 -5.89 0.40
N LEU A 64 -12.80 -6.86 -0.50
CA LEU A 64 -11.96 -6.82 -1.71
C LEU A 64 -12.39 -5.70 -2.66
N PHE A 65 -13.70 -5.47 -2.81
CA PHE A 65 -14.20 -4.35 -3.60
C PHE A 65 -13.75 -3.00 -3.04
N LEU A 66 -13.78 -2.85 -1.71
CA LEU A 66 -13.27 -1.65 -1.05
C LEU A 66 -11.77 -1.47 -1.27
N LEU A 67 -10.98 -2.55 -1.30
CA LEU A 67 -9.55 -2.45 -1.62
C LEU A 67 -9.29 -2.00 -3.06
N VAL A 68 -10.06 -2.49 -4.04
CA VAL A 68 -9.97 -2.00 -5.43
C VAL A 68 -10.27 -0.51 -5.51
N ILE A 69 -11.35 -0.06 -4.84
CA ILE A 69 -11.71 1.36 -4.81
C ILE A 69 -10.61 2.19 -4.14
N LEU A 70 -10.06 1.72 -3.01
CA LEU A 70 -9.00 2.41 -2.29
C LEU A 70 -7.76 2.61 -3.17
N HIS A 71 -7.25 1.55 -3.79
CA HIS A 71 -6.08 1.64 -4.68
C HIS A 71 -6.36 2.51 -5.90
N PHE A 72 -7.58 2.47 -6.45
CA PHE A 72 -7.97 3.35 -7.55
C PHE A 72 -7.99 4.83 -7.12
N ILE A 73 -8.54 5.16 -5.95
CA ILE A 73 -8.55 6.52 -5.40
C ILE A 73 -7.12 7.00 -5.16
N ASN A 74 -6.25 6.17 -4.55
CA ASN A 74 -4.85 6.50 -4.35
C ASN A 74 -4.16 6.83 -5.67
N LEU A 75 -4.35 6.00 -6.68
CA LEU A 75 -3.78 6.20 -8.02
C LEU A 75 -4.24 7.53 -8.64
N VAL A 76 -5.54 7.85 -8.58
CA VAL A 76 -6.08 9.13 -9.05
C VAL A 76 -5.47 10.29 -8.28
N PHE A 77 -5.38 10.18 -6.95
CA PHE A 77 -4.80 11.22 -6.10
C PHE A 77 -3.32 11.46 -6.41
N TYR A 78 -2.53 10.40 -6.58
CA TYR A 78 -1.11 10.50 -6.89
C TYR A 78 -0.85 11.12 -8.26
N ILE A 79 -1.66 10.78 -9.27
CA ILE A 79 -1.51 11.32 -10.63
C ILE A 79 -1.98 12.77 -10.71
N SER A 80 -3.15 13.09 -10.14
CA SER A 80 -3.74 14.43 -10.22
C SER A 80 -3.12 15.45 -9.25
N GLY A 81 -2.64 15.00 -8.10
CA GLY A 81 -2.09 15.83 -7.03
C GLY A 81 -0.56 15.73 -6.89
N LYS A 82 0.16 15.30 -7.93
CA LYS A 82 1.59 14.96 -7.87
C LYS A 82 2.45 15.99 -7.14
N ASP A 83 2.38 17.27 -7.54
CA ASP A 83 3.24 18.29 -6.94
C ASP A 83 2.85 18.56 -5.46
N SER A 84 1.55 18.67 -5.16
CA SER A 84 1.06 18.82 -3.78
C SER A 84 1.44 17.65 -2.88
N LEU A 85 1.47 16.42 -3.42
CA LEU A 85 1.88 15.24 -2.69
C LEU A 85 3.35 15.33 -2.28
N TYR A 86 4.22 15.78 -3.18
CA TYR A 86 5.64 15.93 -2.89
C TYR A 86 5.92 17.08 -1.94
N ASP A 87 5.24 18.21 -2.08
CA ASP A 87 5.37 19.33 -1.14
C ASP A 87 4.98 18.89 0.29
N PHE A 88 3.93 18.06 0.43
CA PHE A 88 3.53 17.46 1.69
C PHE A 88 4.59 16.51 2.26
N PHE A 89 5.15 15.62 1.44
CA PHE A 89 6.14 14.66 1.94
C PHE A 89 7.49 15.29 2.20
N GLU A 90 7.93 16.27 1.41
CA GLU A 90 9.16 17.01 1.64
C GLU A 90 9.08 17.78 2.96
N SER A 91 7.95 18.45 3.24
CA SER A 91 7.72 19.08 4.54
C SER A 91 7.61 18.08 5.70
N SER A 92 7.02 16.89 5.47
CA SER A 92 6.87 15.85 6.50
C SER A 92 8.14 15.05 6.79
N ILE A 93 9.05 14.89 5.81
CA ILE A 93 10.34 14.18 5.97
C ILE A 93 11.26 14.90 6.95
N HIS A 94 11.13 16.23 7.05
CA HIS A 94 11.86 17.07 7.98
C HIS A 94 11.25 17.12 9.38
N ASP A 95 10.08 16.50 9.58
CA ASP A 95 9.30 16.55 10.81
C ASP A 95 9.17 15.15 11.44
N GLU A 96 8.81 15.06 12.72
CA GLU A 96 8.63 13.76 13.42
C GLU A 96 7.49 12.89 12.83
N ASN A 97 6.67 13.48 11.94
CA ASN A 97 5.51 12.85 11.33
C ASN A 97 5.85 11.68 10.41
N ILE A 98 7.00 11.71 9.74
CA ILE A 98 7.39 10.64 8.81
C ILE A 98 7.58 9.30 9.54
N ASP A 99 8.07 9.29 10.78
CA ASP A 99 8.26 8.05 11.56
C ASP A 99 6.92 7.41 11.95
N GLN A 100 5.85 8.22 12.07
CA GLN A 100 4.50 7.68 12.23
C GLN A 100 4.03 6.96 10.97
N PHE A 101 4.30 7.52 9.78
CA PHE A 101 4.00 6.86 8.50
C PHE A 101 4.81 5.57 8.30
N GLU A 102 6.06 5.54 8.76
CA GLU A 102 6.90 4.32 8.75
C GLU A 102 6.31 3.20 9.60
N MET A 103 5.62 3.54 10.68
CA MET A 103 4.97 2.55 11.54
C MET A 103 3.58 2.16 11.03
N ILE A 104 2.79 3.12 10.55
CA ILE A 104 1.41 2.88 10.08
C ILE A 104 1.40 2.05 8.79
N THR A 105 2.27 2.35 7.83
CA THR A 105 2.35 1.64 6.54
C THR A 105 2.46 0.12 6.70
N PRO A 106 3.42 -0.43 7.45
CA PRO A 106 3.54 -1.87 7.63
C PRO A 106 2.37 -2.46 8.42
N ILE A 107 1.89 -1.77 9.47
CA ILE A 107 0.74 -2.22 10.27
C ILE A 107 -0.50 -2.38 9.39
N MET A 108 -0.81 -1.39 8.55
CA MET A 108 -1.98 -1.41 7.67
C MET A 108 -1.89 -2.54 6.65
N ASN A 109 -0.73 -2.73 6.02
CA ASN A 109 -0.54 -3.83 5.07
C ASN A 109 -0.70 -5.21 5.73
N ILE A 110 -0.10 -5.41 6.91
CA ILE A 110 -0.24 -6.66 7.67
C ILE A 110 -1.70 -6.87 8.08
N ALA A 111 -2.38 -5.84 8.60
CA ALA A 111 -3.78 -5.91 9.01
C ALA A 111 -4.69 -6.26 7.84
N ILE A 112 -4.51 -5.64 6.66
CA ILE A 112 -5.25 -5.98 5.44
C ILE A 112 -5.04 -7.47 5.10
N GLY A 113 -3.78 -7.93 5.08
CA GLY A 113 -3.47 -9.33 4.80
C GLY A 113 -4.16 -10.30 5.77
N ILE A 114 -4.17 -9.98 7.07
CA ILE A 114 -4.89 -10.76 8.09
C ILE A 114 -6.40 -10.76 7.81
N VAL A 115 -7.01 -9.61 7.53
CA VAL A 115 -8.45 -9.54 7.22
C VAL A 115 -8.79 -10.41 6.02
N ILE A 116 -8.00 -10.39 4.95
CA ILE A 116 -8.22 -11.22 3.75
C ILE A 116 -8.23 -12.73 4.08
N ILE A 117 -7.41 -13.17 5.04
CA ILE A 117 -7.39 -14.55 5.52
C ILE A 117 -8.73 -14.91 6.18
N PHE A 118 -9.26 -14.01 7.00
CA PHE A 118 -10.48 -14.24 7.78
C PHE A 118 -11.79 -13.99 7.00
N THR A 119 -11.79 -13.22 5.92
CA THR A 119 -12.99 -13.00 5.08
C THR A 119 -13.32 -14.19 4.16
N ASN A 120 -12.50 -15.24 4.17
CA ASN A 120 -12.67 -16.44 3.35
C ASN A 120 -12.69 -17.74 4.17
N LEU A 121 -12.86 -17.64 5.49
CA LEU A 121 -13.30 -18.75 6.34
C LEU A 121 -14.83 -18.81 6.33
#